data_AF-A0A4Y9JSD5-F1
#
_entry.id   AF-A0A4Y9JSD5-F1
#
_cell.length_a   1.000
_cell.length_b   1.000
_cell.length_c   1.000
_cell.angle_alpha   90.00
_cell.angle_beta   90.00
_cell.angle_gamma   90.00
#
_symmetry.space_group_name_H-M   'P 1'
#
loop_
_entity.id
_entity.type
_entity.pdbx_description
1 polymer ?
#
loop_
_entity_poly.entity_id
_entity_poly.type
_entity_poly.pdbx_seq_one_letter_code
_entity_poly.pdbx_strand_id
1 'polypeptide(L)' 'MALTVRLPNELQQRLDYLATQTGRAKSFYVKQALEAYLEDLEDLLLANAVLERVRAGKEKVYSLEDVENELNLGNTAR' A
#
# COMPACT_ATOMS: atom_id res chain seq x y z
N MET A 1 17.32 -4.28 -17.14
CA MET A 1 17.90 -5.30 -16.25
C MET A 1 16.90 -6.44 -16.13
N ALA A 2 17.32 -7.70 -16.15
CA ALA A 2 16.42 -8.86 -16.08
C ALA A 2 16.54 -9.53 -14.71
N LEU A 3 15.40 -9.78 -14.05
CA LEU A 3 15.30 -10.52 -12.80
C LEU A 3 14.64 -11.87 -13.09
N THR A 4 15.27 -12.96 -12.65
CA THR A 4 14.70 -14.31 -12.75
C THR A 4 14.28 -14.78 -11.37
N VAL A 5 13.01 -15.14 -11.20
CA VAL A 5 12.46 -15.64 -9.93
C VAL A 5 11.79 -16.99 -10.16
N ARG A 6 11.90 -17.90 -9.18
CA ARG A 6 11.16 -19.17 -9.19
C ARG A 6 9.80 -18.95 -8.56
N LEU A 7 8.74 -19.24 -9.30
CA LEU A 7 7.37 -19.11 -8.81
C LEU A 7 6.77 -20.50 -8.54
N PRO A 8 5.97 -20.66 -7.47
CA PRO A 8 5.16 -21.86 -7.27
C PRO A 8 4.25 -22.14 -8.46
N ASN A 9 3.94 -23.43 -8.71
CA ASN A 9 3.14 -23.86 -9.85
C ASN A 9 1.77 -23.16 -9.92
N GLU A 10 1.12 -22.98 -8.78
CA GLU A 10 -0.18 -22.31 -8.68
C GLU A 10 -0.11 -20.86 -9.19
N LEU A 11 0.95 -20.13 -8.82
CA LEU A 11 1.11 -18.74 -9.24
C LEU A 11 1.42 -18.63 -10.74
N GLN A 12 2.18 -19.59 -11.28
CA GLN A 12 2.40 -19.69 -12.72
C GLN A 12 1.06 -19.90 -13.44
N GLN A 13 0.24 -20.85 -13.01
CA GLN A 13 -1.07 -21.11 -13.62
C GLN A 13 -1.99 -19.87 -13.61
N ARG A 14 -1.99 -19.10 -12.52
CA ARG A 14 -2.75 -17.84 -12.42
C ARG A 14 -2.25 -16.79 -13.42
N LEU A 15 -0.94 -16.62 -13.54
CA LEU A 15 -0.34 -15.69 -14.51
C LEU A 15 -0.62 -16.11 -15.96
N ASP A 16 -0.61 -17.42 -16.23
CA ASP A 16 -0.91 -17.99 -17.55
C ASP A 16 -2.36 -17.71 -17.93
N TYR A 17 -3.30 -17.97 -17.02
CA TYR A 17 -4.70 -17.65 -17.20
C TYR A 17 -4.93 -16.17 -17.51
N LEU A 18 -4.35 -15.27 -16.71
CA LEU A 18 -4.47 -13.83 -16.92
C LEU A 18 -3.88 -13.38 -18.27
N ALA A 19 -2.74 -13.94 -18.65
CA ALA A 19 -2.12 -13.65 -19.93
C ALA A 19 -3.00 -14.09 -21.11
N THR A 20 -3.56 -15.30 -21.04
CA THR A 20 -4.45 -15.83 -22.08
C THR A 20 -5.75 -15.02 -22.20
N GLN A 21 -6.35 -14.62 -21.09
CA GLN A 21 -7.62 -13.88 -21.09
C GLN A 21 -7.49 -12.44 -21.60
N THR A 22 -6.34 -11.81 -21.41
CA THR A 22 -6.16 -10.38 -21.70
C THR A 22 -5.25 -10.08 -22.89
N GLY A 23 -4.53 -11.09 -23.38
CA GLY A 23 -3.48 -10.93 -24.39
C GLY A 23 -2.22 -10.22 -23.88
N ARG A 24 -2.10 -9.94 -22.58
CA ARG A 24 -0.91 -9.31 -21.99
C ARG A 24 0.12 -10.35 -21.58
N ALA A 25 1.41 -9.98 -21.65
CA ALA A 25 2.49 -10.85 -21.19
C ALA A 25 2.43 -11.06 -19.67
N LYS A 26 2.84 -12.24 -19.18
CA LYS A 26 2.93 -12.54 -17.73
C LYS A 26 3.78 -11.51 -16.96
N SER A 27 4.84 -11.00 -17.60
CA SER A 27 5.73 -9.97 -17.05
C SER A 27 5.03 -8.66 -16.71
N PHE A 28 3.95 -8.31 -17.43
CA PHE A 28 3.15 -7.14 -17.12
C PHE A 28 2.53 -7.26 -15.72
N TYR A 29 1.92 -8.41 -15.42
CA TYR A 29 1.29 -8.68 -14.13
C TYR A 29 2.29 -8.76 -12.99
N VAL A 30 3.44 -9.40 -13.23
CA VAL A 30 4.52 -9.45 -12.24
C VAL A 30 5.02 -8.05 -11.92
N LYS A 31 5.21 -7.20 -12.93
CA LYS A 31 5.63 -5.81 -12.72
C LYS A 31 4.61 -5.02 -11.90
N GLN A 32 3.33 -5.12 -12.25
CA GLN A 32 2.27 -4.40 -11.55
C GLN A 32 2.12 -4.87 -10.09
N ALA A 33 2.22 -6.18 -9.85
CA ALA A 33 2.18 -6.72 -8.49
C ALA A 33 3.37 -6.24 -7.64
N LEU A 34 4.56 -6.13 -8.24
CA LEU A 34 5.74 -5.59 -7.57
C LEU A 34 5.59 -4.10 -7.28
N GLU A 35 5.11 -3.31 -8.23
CA GLU A 35 4.87 -1.88 -8.04
C GLU A 35 3.86 -1.63 -6.90
N ALA A 36 2.72 -2.33 -6.91
CA ALA A 36 1.71 -2.21 -5.86
C ALA A 36 2.24 -2.64 -4.48
N TYR A 37 2.99 -3.75 -4.41
CA TYR A 37 3.56 -4.21 -3.15
C TYR A 37 4.62 -3.24 -2.60
N LEU A 38 5.40 -2.60 -3.47
CA LEU A 38 6.39 -1.60 -3.05
C LEU A 38 5.69 -0.35 -2.51
N GLU A 39 4.63 0.11 -3.15
CA GLU A 39 3.81 1.24 -2.65
C GLU A 39 3.25 0.94 -1.25
N ASP A 40 2.63 -0.23 -1.06
CA ASP A 40 2.12 -0.66 0.24
C ASP A 40 3.24 -0.74 1.31
N LEU A 41 4.42 -1.23 0.93
CA LEU A 41 5.55 -1.37 1.83
C LEU A 41 6.13 -0.02 2.23
N GLU A 42 6.24 0.91 1.29
CA GLU A 42 6.71 2.28 1.52
C GLU A 42 5.78 3.00 2.48
N ASP A 43 4.46 2.93 2.26
CA ASP A 43 3.46 3.51 3.14
C ASP A 43 3.53 2.93 4.56
N LEU A 44 3.66 1.61 4.69
CA LEU A 44 3.81 0.94 5.98
C LEU A 44 5.08 1.40 6.70
N LEU A 45 6.20 1.49 6.00
CA LEU A 45 7.47 1.95 6.58
C LEU A 45 7.39 3.40 7.04
N LEU A 46 6.79 4.28 6.23
CA LEU A 46 6.56 5.68 6.58
C LEU A 46 5.66 5.81 7.81
N ALA A 47 4.54 5.07 7.84
CA ALA A 47 3.62 5.05 8.97
C ALA A 47 4.31 4.56 10.26
N ASN A 48 5.11 3.49 10.18
CA ASN A 48 5.87 3.00 11.33
C ASN A 48 6.90 4.03 11.81
N ALA A 49 7.59 4.71 10.89
CA ALA A 49 8.52 5.77 11.25
C ALA A 49 7.83 6.94 11.97
N VAL A 50 6.63 7.32 11.55
CA VAL A 50 5.79 8.31 12.25
C VAL A 50 5.42 7.80 13.65
N LEU A 51 4.96 6.55 13.76
CA LEU A 51 4.55 5.96 15.03
C LEU A 51 5.70 5.94 16.05
N GLU A 52 6.91 5.63 15.63
CA GLU A 52 8.09 5.70 16.50
C GLU A 52 8.39 7.12 16.98
N ARG A 53 8.21 8.14 16.13
CA ARG A 53 8.35 9.54 16.55
C ARG A 53 7.25 9.97 17.52
N VAL A 54 6.01 9.53 17.31
CA VAL A 54 4.90 9.74 18.26
C VAL A 54 5.24 9.14 19.62
N ARG A 55 5.69 7.87 19.66
CA ARG A 55 6.09 7.18 20.90
C ARG A 55 7.26 7.88 21.60
N ALA A 56 8.19 8.45 20.84
CA ALA A 56 9.31 9.22 21.35
C ALA A 56 8.94 10.67 21.76
N GLY A 57 7.69 11.09 21.60
CA GLY A 57 7.24 12.47 21.87
C GLY A 57 7.82 13.52 20.90
N LYS A 58 8.29 13.08 19.73
CA LYS A 58 8.93 13.92 18.69
C LYS A 58 8.01 14.25 17.52
N GLU A 59 6.78 13.76 17.54
CA GLU A 59 5.77 14.03 16.53
C GLU A 59 4.59 14.77 17.17
N LYS A 60 4.05 15.76 16.48
CA LYS A 60 2.87 16.49 16.98
C LYS A 60 1.65 15.59 16.81
N VAL A 61 0.93 15.39 17.90
CA VAL A 61 -0.36 14.68 17.90
C VAL A 61 -1.48 15.67 18.15
N TYR A 62 -2.66 15.36 17.62
CA TYR A 62 -3.87 16.16 17.76
C TYR A 62 -4.94 15.29 18.40
N SER A 63 -5.77 15.87 19.27
CA SER A 63 -6.97 15.17 19.73
C SER A 63 -8.00 15.09 18.61
N LEU A 64 -8.97 14.18 18.72
CA LEU A 64 -10.07 14.11 17.77
C LEU A 64 -10.83 15.44 17.71
N GLU A 65 -11.07 16.07 18.87
CA GLU A 65 -11.76 17.37 18.97
C GLU A 65 -10.99 18.48 18.25
N ASP A 66 -9.66 18.52 18.36
CA ASP A 66 -8.84 19.51 17.65
C ASP A 66 -9.01 19.38 16.13
N VAL A 67 -8.98 18.13 15.62
CA VAL A 67 -9.10 17.83 14.18
C VAL A 67 -10.52 18.12 13.68
N GLU A 68 -11.55 17.75 14.45
CA GLU A 68 -12.95 18.00 14.10
C GLU A 68 -13.26 19.51 14.03
N ASN A 69 -12.69 20.29 14.95
CA ASN A 69 -12.81 21.74 14.94
C ASN A 69 -12.05 22.36 13.75
N GLU A 70 -10.83 21.90 13.46
CA GLU A 70 -10.02 22.40 12.34
C GLU A 70 -10.70 22.12 10.98
N LEU A 71 -11.29 20.93 10.83
CA LEU A 71 -11.96 20.52 9.60
C LEU A 71 -13.44 20.90 9.53
N ASN A 72 -13.99 21.57 10.56
CA ASN A 72 -15.41 21.90 10.72
C ASN A 72 -16.34 20.68 10.62
N LEU A 73 -15.87 19.52 11.10
CA LEU A 73 -16.63 18.27 11.10
C LEU A 73 -17.44 18.06 12.38
N GLY A 74 -17.22 18.87 13.43
CA GLY A 74 -17.88 18.76 14.73
C GLY A 74 -19.37 19.13 14.78
N ASN A 75 -20.03 19.34 13.63
CA ASN A 75 -21.45 19.69 13.57
C ASN A 75 -22.25 18.64 12.78
N THR A 76 -22.39 17.44 13.34
CA THR A 76 -23.53 16.58 12.97
C THR A 76 -24.78 17.16 13.62
N ALA A 77 -25.62 17.78 12.78
CA ALA A 77 -26.91 18.34 13.14
C ALA A 77 -27.70 17.43 14.11
N ARG A 78 -28.17 18.03 15.21
CA ARG A 78 -29.32 17.53 15.99
C ARG A 78 -30.61 18.00 15.36
#